data_AF-X0WIS0-F1
#
_entry.id   AF-X0WIS0-F1
#
_cell.length_a   1.000
_cell.length_b   1.000
_cell.length_c   1.000
_cell.angle_alpha   90.00
_cell.angle_beta   90.00
_cell.angle_gamma   90.00
#
_symmetry.space_group_name_H-M   'P 1'
#
loop_
_entity.id
_entity.type
_entity.pdbx_description
1 polymer ?
#
loop_
_entity_poly.entity_id
_entity_poly.type
_entity_poly.pdbx_seq_one_letter_code
_entity_poly.pdbx_strand_id
1 'polypeptide(L)'
;MSKEKKVFVSIFCKIYADSFSDEMANRMATGQEIYDFLMRDSQQCYDDEEKVIPGDCNLWYLGCNQKFGHFGYENNISTWGFGESSFDRVEIFISLMYRDGLFTQEQYQALMDKIKEGRCIDNMYDIRDYLICKREGRSWS
;
A
#
# COMPACT_ATOMS: atom_id res chain seq x y z
N MET A 1 -3.66 -30.32 -5.28
CA MET A 1 -3.54 -28.86 -5.10
C MET A 1 -2.22 -28.42 -5.69
N SER A 2 -2.22 -27.63 -6.77
CA SER A 2 -0.98 -27.00 -7.25
C SER A 2 -0.49 -26.07 -6.14
N LYS A 3 0.80 -26.14 -5.78
CA LYS A 3 1.39 -25.14 -4.89
C LYS A 3 1.16 -23.75 -5.50
N GLU A 4 0.65 -22.81 -4.72
CA GLU A 4 0.52 -21.42 -5.15
C GLU A 4 1.88 -20.91 -5.63
N LYS A 5 1.89 -20.25 -6.80
CA LYS A 5 3.09 -19.69 -7.40
C LYS A 5 3.64 -18.61 -6.47
N LYS A 6 4.89 -18.76 -6.03
CA LYS A 6 5.65 -17.71 -5.34
C LYS A 6 6.54 -16.98 -6.33
N VAL A 7 6.65 -15.67 -6.16
CA VAL A 7 7.51 -14.77 -6.95
C VAL A 7 8.45 -14.01 -6.04
N PHE A 8 9.53 -13.49 -6.60
CA PHE A 8 10.37 -12.54 -5.88
C PHE A 8 9.68 -11.18 -5.82
N VAL A 9 9.55 -10.63 -4.61
CA VAL A 9 8.98 -9.31 -4.35
C VAL A 9 9.85 -8.53 -3.35
N SER A 10 9.90 -7.20 -3.49
CA SER A 10 10.52 -6.31 -2.52
C SER A 10 9.69 -5.03 -2.39
N ILE A 11 9.00 -4.84 -1.27
CA ILE A 11 8.14 -3.69 -1.02
C ILE A 11 8.62 -2.98 0.23
N PHE A 12 8.93 -1.70 0.11
CA PHE A 12 9.35 -0.89 1.25
C PHE A 12 9.12 0.60 0.98
N CYS A 13 8.77 1.35 2.01
CA CYS A 13 8.95 2.79 2.02
C CYS A 13 9.38 3.26 3.42
N LYS A 14 10.11 4.37 3.46
CA LYS A 14 10.45 5.03 4.71
C LYS A 14 9.25 5.89 5.14
N ILE A 15 8.73 5.73 6.34
CA ILE A 15 7.79 6.70 6.93
C ILE A 15 8.44 7.41 8.11
N TYR A 16 7.92 8.55 8.54
CA TYR A 16 8.58 9.39 9.54
C TYR A 16 8.89 8.65 10.85
N ALA A 17 7.98 7.76 11.28
CA ALA A 17 8.11 6.99 12.52
C ALA A 17 8.93 5.70 12.37
N ASP A 18 9.52 5.43 11.20
CA ASP A 18 10.32 4.22 10.94
C ASP A 18 9.59 2.89 11.20
N SER A 19 8.27 2.93 11.07
CA SER A 19 7.34 1.88 11.50
C SER A 19 6.67 1.14 10.32
N PHE A 20 7.03 1.46 9.08
CA PHE A 20 6.53 0.71 7.92
C PHE A 20 7.12 -0.69 7.92
N SER A 21 6.30 -1.71 7.72
CA SER A 21 6.70 -3.11 7.81
C SER A 21 7.73 -3.49 6.73
N ASP A 22 8.79 -4.15 7.14
CA ASP A 22 9.83 -4.73 6.29
C ASP A 22 9.54 -6.18 5.85
N GLU A 23 8.36 -6.71 6.21
CA GLU A 23 7.99 -8.12 5.98
C GLU A 23 8.07 -8.54 4.49
N MET A 24 7.80 -7.60 3.58
CA MET A 24 7.85 -7.81 2.14
C MET A 24 9.14 -7.30 1.49
N ALA A 25 10.17 -6.96 2.27
CA ALA A 25 11.48 -6.63 1.72
C ALA A 25 12.22 -7.91 1.27
N ASN A 26 12.58 -7.99 -0.02
CA ASN A 26 13.40 -9.06 -0.62
C ASN A 26 12.93 -10.49 -0.29
N ARG A 27 11.64 -10.79 -0.51
CA ARG A 27 10.99 -12.05 -0.10
C ARG A 27 10.39 -12.81 -1.29
N MET A 28 10.28 -14.13 -1.14
CA MET A 28 9.43 -14.96 -2.00
C MET A 28 8.00 -15.02 -1.44
N ALA A 29 7.02 -14.51 -2.19
CA ALA A 29 5.63 -14.39 -1.73
C ALA A 29 4.62 -14.86 -2.79
N THR A 30 3.47 -15.39 -2.36
CA THR A 30 2.33 -15.67 -3.23
C THR A 30 1.55 -14.38 -3.52
N GLY A 31 0.70 -14.40 -4.55
CA GLY A 31 -0.21 -13.29 -4.82
C GLY A 31 -1.10 -12.96 -3.62
N GLN A 32 -1.55 -13.97 -2.87
CA GLN A 32 -2.32 -13.79 -1.64
C GLN A 32 -1.50 -13.08 -0.54
N GLU A 33 -0.26 -13.53 -0.28
CA GLU A 33 0.62 -12.90 0.72
C GLU A 33 0.88 -11.41 0.38
N ILE A 34 1.07 -11.09 -0.91
CA ILE A 34 1.29 -9.70 -1.36
C ILE A 34 0.00 -8.87 -1.22
N TYR A 35 -1.14 -9.41 -1.66
CA TYR A 35 -2.44 -8.74 -1.54
C TYR A 35 -2.76 -8.43 -0.08
N ASP A 36 -2.61 -9.41 0.81
CA ASP A 36 -2.86 -9.24 2.24
C ASP A 36 -1.94 -8.18 2.83
N PHE A 37 -0.66 -8.18 2.47
CA PHE A 37 0.27 -7.15 2.92
C PHE A 37 -0.15 -5.74 2.47
N LEU A 38 -0.53 -5.56 1.20
CA LEU A 38 -0.92 -4.25 0.65
C LEU A 38 -2.22 -3.72 1.29
N MET A 39 -3.18 -4.61 1.54
CA MET A 39 -4.49 -4.27 2.09
C MET A 39 -4.50 -4.19 3.63
N ARG A 40 -3.48 -4.74 4.28
CA ARG A 40 -3.36 -4.78 5.74
C ARG A 40 -3.33 -3.36 6.33
N ASP A 41 -4.12 -3.20 7.39
CA ASP A 41 -4.11 -2.06 8.30
C ASP A 41 -2.70 -1.84 8.88
N SER A 42 -2.14 -0.66 8.63
CA SER A 42 -0.77 -0.34 9.02
C SER A 42 -0.67 0.16 10.46
N GLN A 43 -1.80 0.49 11.10
CA GLN A 43 -1.93 0.94 12.48
C GLN A 43 -1.05 2.17 12.79
N GLN A 44 -0.89 3.08 11.84
CA GLN A 44 -0.05 4.28 12.01
C GLN A 44 -0.87 5.51 12.44
N CYS A 45 -2.20 5.45 12.33
CA CYS A 45 -3.10 6.54 12.70
C CYS A 45 -3.65 6.36 14.13
N TYR A 46 -3.57 7.43 14.93
CA TYR A 46 -4.08 7.47 16.31
C TYR A 46 -5.04 8.64 16.50
N ASP A 47 -6.07 8.47 17.33
CA ASP A 47 -6.96 9.55 17.76
C ASP A 47 -6.35 10.38 18.90
N ASP A 48 -7.09 11.38 19.37
CA ASP A 48 -6.65 12.28 20.45
C ASP A 48 -6.47 11.56 21.81
N GLU A 49 -6.96 10.32 21.95
CA GLU A 49 -6.82 9.45 23.12
C GLU A 49 -5.73 8.38 22.93
N GLU A 50 -4.88 8.52 21.92
CA GLU A 50 -3.82 7.56 21.54
C GLU A 50 -4.36 6.17 21.14
N LYS A 51 -5.63 6.06 20.73
CA LYS A 51 -6.20 4.80 20.22
C LYS A 51 -6.01 4.71 18.71
N VAL A 52 -5.67 3.51 18.24
CA VAL A 52 -5.51 3.22 16.82
C VAL A 52 -6.83 3.48 16.07
N ILE A 53 -6.75 4.26 15.00
CA ILE A 53 -7.84 4.47 14.04
C ILE A 53 -7.66 3.45 12.91
N PRO A 54 -8.55 2.46 12.77
CA PRO A 54 -8.38 1.42 11.77
C PRO A 54 -8.65 1.92 10.36
N GLY A 55 -8.00 1.29 9.38
CA GLY A 55 -8.29 1.42 7.95
C GLY A 55 -7.17 2.03 7.11
N ASP A 56 -6.04 2.41 7.69
CA ASP A 56 -4.89 2.95 6.97
C ASP A 56 -4.06 1.84 6.32
N CYS A 57 -4.45 1.39 5.13
CA CYS A 57 -3.76 0.28 4.47
C CYS A 57 -2.32 0.64 4.05
N ASN A 58 -1.40 -0.34 4.09
CA ASN A 58 0.01 -0.16 3.66
C ASN A 58 0.12 0.43 2.25
N LEU A 59 -0.80 0.10 1.36
CA LEU A 59 -0.88 0.63 0.00
C LEU A 59 -0.90 2.16 -0.05
N TRP A 60 -1.59 2.84 0.87
CA TRP A 60 -1.65 4.31 0.87
C TRP A 60 -0.30 4.94 1.19
N TYR A 61 0.47 4.36 2.12
CA TYR A 61 1.82 4.83 2.44
C TYR A 61 2.83 4.60 1.30
N LEU A 62 2.51 3.75 0.33
CA LEU A 62 3.34 3.57 -0.86
C LEU A 62 3.04 4.61 -1.95
N GLY A 63 1.86 5.22 -1.92
CA GLY A 63 1.40 6.21 -2.91
C GLY A 63 1.40 7.67 -2.43
N CYS A 64 1.19 7.92 -1.12
CA CYS A 64 1.08 9.26 -0.54
C CYS A 64 2.33 9.73 0.24
N ASN A 65 3.41 8.95 0.24
CA ASN A 65 4.56 9.20 1.12
C ASN A 65 5.56 10.17 0.50
N GLN A 66 6.12 11.06 1.31
CA GLN A 66 7.12 12.03 0.83
C GLN A 66 8.57 11.50 0.87
N LYS A 67 8.82 10.33 1.48
CA LYS A 67 10.17 9.77 1.61
C LYS A 67 10.45 8.73 0.51
N PHE A 68 11.68 8.21 0.54
CA PHE A 68 12.14 7.19 -0.39
C PHE A 68 11.50 5.81 -0.14
N GLY A 69 11.52 4.99 -1.16
CA GLY A 69 11.06 3.62 -1.11
C GLY A 69 11.32 2.90 -2.43
N HIS A 70 10.84 1.66 -2.51
CA HIS A 70 10.98 0.85 -3.70
C HIS A 70 9.89 -0.22 -3.83
N PHE A 71 9.71 -0.60 -5.09
CA PHE A 71 9.03 -1.80 -5.52
C PHE A 71 10.01 -2.68 -6.29
N GLY A 72 10.03 -3.96 -5.98
CA GLY A 72 10.70 -5.01 -6.73
C GLY A 72 9.70 -6.11 -7.02
N TYR A 73 9.60 -6.51 -8.28
CA TYR A 73 8.86 -7.69 -8.73
C TYR A 73 9.66 -8.39 -9.83
N GLU A 74 10.17 -9.58 -9.50
CA GLU A 74 11.11 -10.32 -10.36
C GLU A 74 12.28 -9.42 -10.79
N ASN A 75 12.40 -9.14 -12.10
CA ASN A 75 13.47 -8.29 -12.66
C ASN A 75 13.07 -6.80 -12.78
N ASN A 76 11.86 -6.43 -12.36
CA ASN A 76 11.38 -5.05 -12.43
C ASN A 76 11.59 -4.38 -11.08
N ILE A 77 12.44 -3.36 -11.06
CA ILE A 77 12.71 -2.56 -9.87
C ILE A 77 12.34 -1.11 -10.17
N SER A 78 11.52 -0.52 -9.31
CA SER A 78 11.18 0.90 -9.32
C SER A 78 11.53 1.48 -7.96
N THR A 79 12.50 2.38 -7.92
CA THR A 79 12.87 3.16 -6.74
C THR A 79 12.33 4.58 -6.87
N TRP A 80 12.16 5.26 -5.73
CA TRP A 80 11.83 6.68 -5.69
C TRP A 80 12.54 7.37 -4.52
N GLY A 81 12.85 8.65 -4.71
CA GLY A 81 13.42 9.55 -3.71
C GLY A 81 12.36 10.36 -2.96
N PHE A 82 12.79 11.49 -2.40
CA PHE A 82 11.89 12.40 -1.68
C PHE A 82 10.91 13.08 -2.64
N GLY A 83 9.61 13.02 -2.32
CA GLY A 83 8.54 13.63 -3.11
C GLY A 83 8.20 12.92 -4.43
N GLU A 84 8.75 11.72 -4.66
CA GLU A 84 8.60 10.98 -5.92
C GLU A 84 7.66 9.76 -5.83
N SER A 85 7.15 9.45 -4.62
CA SER A 85 6.07 8.48 -4.43
C SER A 85 4.84 8.95 -5.21
N SER A 86 4.13 8.01 -5.82
CA SER A 86 2.86 8.29 -6.48
C SER A 86 2.07 7.03 -6.66
N PHE A 87 0.75 7.17 -6.70
CA PHE A 87 -0.16 6.07 -7.02
C PHE A 87 0.05 5.51 -8.42
N ASP A 88 0.59 6.26 -9.37
CA ASP A 88 0.92 5.76 -10.71
C ASP A 88 1.96 4.62 -10.63
N ARG A 89 2.96 4.75 -9.76
CA ARG A 89 3.96 3.70 -9.53
C ARG A 89 3.34 2.46 -8.87
N VAL A 90 2.46 2.68 -7.89
CA VAL A 90 1.72 1.60 -7.21
C VAL A 90 0.84 0.85 -8.22
N GLU A 91 0.13 1.58 -9.07
CA GLU A 91 -0.77 1.04 -10.09
C GLU A 91 0.00 0.21 -11.13
N ILE A 92 1.13 0.70 -11.63
CA ILE A 92 2.01 -0.06 -12.54
C ILE A 92 2.49 -1.35 -11.87
N PHE A 93 2.95 -1.27 -10.63
CA PHE A 93 3.43 -2.43 -9.88
C PHE A 93 2.35 -3.52 -9.72
N ILE A 94 1.13 -3.12 -9.36
CA ILE A 94 -0.01 -4.03 -9.21
C ILE A 94 -0.47 -4.60 -10.55
N SER A 95 -0.47 -3.77 -11.61
CA SER A 95 -0.84 -4.17 -12.97
C SER A 95 0.10 -5.22 -13.54
N LEU A 96 1.41 -5.12 -13.25
CA LEU A 96 2.40 -6.14 -13.64
C LEU A 96 2.07 -7.50 -13.04
N MET A 97 1.80 -7.55 -11.74
CA MET A 97 1.44 -8.80 -11.05
C MET A 97 0.10 -9.37 -11.52
N TYR A 98 -0.90 -8.52 -11.76
CA TYR A 98 -2.18 -8.96 -12.31
C TYR A 98 -2.03 -9.57 -13.71
N ARG A 99 -1.28 -8.91 -14.60
CA ARG A 99 -0.99 -9.41 -15.95
C ARG A 99 -0.33 -10.79 -15.93
N ASP A 100 0.53 -11.03 -14.94
CA ASP A 100 1.26 -12.28 -14.78
C ASP A 100 0.45 -13.36 -14.02
N GLY A 101 -0.82 -13.09 -13.72
CA GLY A 101 -1.77 -14.02 -13.11
C GLY A 101 -1.58 -14.23 -11.62
N LEU A 102 -0.92 -13.30 -10.91
CA LEU A 102 -0.73 -13.41 -9.45
C LEU A 102 -1.97 -12.97 -8.67
N PHE A 103 -2.66 -11.94 -9.15
CA PHE A 103 -3.90 -11.47 -8.54
C PHE A 103 -5.11 -12.00 -9.29
N THR A 104 -6.15 -12.35 -8.54
CA THR A 104 -7.48 -12.55 -9.14
C THR A 104 -8.03 -11.20 -9.62
N GLN A 105 -9.05 -11.22 -10.46
CA GLN A 105 -9.74 -10.01 -10.88
C GLN A 105 -10.35 -9.25 -9.68
N GLU A 106 -10.86 -9.97 -8.68
CA GLU A 106 -11.43 -9.40 -7.46
C GLU A 106 -10.36 -8.67 -6.63
N GLN A 107 -9.21 -9.32 -6.41
CA GLN A 107 -8.07 -8.71 -5.71
C GLN A 107 -7.56 -7.47 -6.43
N TYR A 108 -7.40 -7.56 -7.75
CA TYR A 108 -6.99 -6.42 -8.58
C TYR A 108 -7.97 -5.25 -8.45
N GLN A 109 -9.27 -5.51 -8.57
CA GLN A 109 -10.30 -4.48 -8.45
C GLN A 109 -10.27 -3.81 -7.06
N ALA A 110 -10.16 -4.60 -5.99
CA ALA A 110 -10.07 -4.08 -4.63
C ALA A 110 -8.84 -3.18 -4.44
N LEU A 111 -7.68 -3.58 -4.98
CA LEU A 111 -6.47 -2.77 -4.96
C LEU A 111 -6.63 -1.46 -5.76
N MET A 112 -7.24 -1.52 -6.95
CA MET A 112 -7.51 -0.33 -7.76
C MET A 112 -8.47 0.64 -7.07
N ASP A 113 -9.49 0.13 -6.36
CA ASP A 113 -10.42 0.98 -5.62
C ASP A 113 -9.73 1.64 -4.42
N LYS A 114 -8.79 0.93 -3.77
CA LYS A 114 -7.94 1.52 -2.73
C LYS A 114 -6.95 2.55 -3.26
N ILE A 115 -6.42 2.36 -4.45
CA ILE A 115 -5.62 3.38 -5.15
C ILE A 115 -6.46 4.63 -5.40
N LYS A 116 -7.67 4.49 -5.94
CA LYS A 116 -8.56 5.64 -6.19
C LYS A 116 -8.89 6.39 -4.90
N GLU A 117 -9.20 5.66 -3.83
CA GLU A 117 -9.43 6.24 -2.50
C GLU A 117 -8.19 7.01 -2.02
N GLY A 118 -7.01 6.40 -2.15
CA GLY A 118 -5.74 7.02 -1.76
C GLY A 118 -5.37 8.25 -2.58
N ARG A 119 -5.69 8.28 -3.89
CA ARG A 119 -5.50 9.46 -4.76
C ARG A 119 -6.35 10.65 -4.34
N CYS A 120 -7.48 10.42 -3.68
CA CYS A 120 -8.21 11.54 -3.07
C CYS A 120 -7.39 12.14 -1.92
N ILE A 121 -6.72 11.30 -1.12
CA ILE A 121 -5.92 11.71 0.04
C ILE A 121 -4.62 12.43 -0.40
N ASP A 122 -3.85 11.81 -1.30
CA ASP A 122 -2.60 12.29 -1.93
C ASP A 122 -1.47 12.78 -0.98
N ASN A 123 -1.69 12.71 0.33
CA ASN A 123 -0.74 13.13 1.35
C ASN A 123 -0.87 12.25 2.60
N MET A 124 0.21 11.57 2.99
CA MET A 124 0.16 10.62 4.11
C MET A 124 -0.26 11.25 5.44
N TYR A 125 -0.02 12.55 5.62
CA TYR A 125 -0.39 13.26 6.86
C TYR A 125 -1.91 13.46 6.99
N ASP A 126 -2.64 13.38 5.88
CA ASP A 126 -4.09 13.59 5.87
C ASP A 126 -4.88 12.28 6.05
N ILE A 127 -4.20 11.12 6.07
CA ILE A 127 -4.83 9.80 6.25
C ILE A 127 -5.63 9.75 7.56
N ARG A 128 -5.08 10.31 8.65
CA ARG A 128 -5.74 10.35 9.96
C ARG A 128 -7.08 11.08 9.88
N ASP A 129 -7.06 12.31 9.37
CA ASP A 129 -8.24 13.16 9.32
C ASP A 129 -9.28 12.59 8.32
N TYR A 130 -8.81 11.99 7.22
CA TYR A 130 -9.65 11.23 6.31
C TYR A 130 -10.39 10.08 7.03
N LEU A 131 -9.68 9.27 7.82
CA LEU A 131 -10.28 8.16 8.55
C LEU A 131 -11.28 8.61 9.62
N ILE A 132 -11.01 9.72 10.30
CA ILE A 132 -11.93 10.33 11.27
C ILE A 132 -13.23 10.75 10.56
N CYS A 133 -13.12 11.51 9.46
CA CYS A 133 -14.28 11.92 8.67
C CYS A 133 -15.08 10.71 8.16
N LYS A 134 -14.39 9.69 7.64
CA LYS A 134 -15.01 8.46 7.14
C LYS A 134 -15.77 7.70 8.23
N ARG A 135 -15.19 7.56 9.43
CA ARG A 135 -15.82 6.92 10.61
C ARG A 135 -17.11 7.67 11.01
N GLU A 136 -17.10 8.98 10.91
CA GLU A 136 -18.22 9.85 11.32
C GLU A 136 -19.26 10.08 10.22
N GLY A 137 -19.07 9.49 9.03
CA GLY A 137 -19.95 9.70 7.89
C GLY A 137 -19.92 11.12 7.33
N ARG A 138 -18.84 11.87 7.57
CA ARG A 138 -18.62 13.22 7.07
C ARG A 138 -17.79 13.20 5.78
N SER A 139 -18.02 14.17 4.91
CA SER A 139 -17.12 14.41 3.78
C SER A 139 -15.77 14.92 4.30
N TRP A 140 -14.68 14.32 3.85
CA TRP A 140 -13.34 14.86 4.02
C TRP A 140 -13.11 15.94 2.95
N SER A 141 -12.57 17.09 3.37
CA SER A 141 -12.49 18.34 2.60
C SER A 141 -11.08 18.89 2.57
#